data_AF-I0IKU7-F1
#
_entry.id   AF-I0IKU7-F1
#
_cell.length_a   1.000
_cell.length_b   1.000
_cell.length_c   1.000
_cell.angle_alpha   90.00
_cell.angle_beta   90.00
_cell.angle_gamma   90.00
#
_symmetry.space_group_name_H-M   'P 1'
#
loop_
_entity.id
_entity.type
_entity.pdbx_description
1 polymer ?
#
loop_
_entity_poly.entity_id
_entity_poly.type
_entity_poly.pdbx_seq_one_letter_code
_entity_poly.pdbx_strand_id
1 'polypeptide(L)'
;MSHGAIPGYEKHAEKLSDRYESVLFEKVHGWLLPILGEKRGRALDIGAGSGRDAAGLSRLGFRVVAVEPSGRMRSEGQKRHPGLSVEWIDSSLPALSSLKKGSFDLILASAVWMHLSPSDRPRAFQRMVSLLNPGAILAITMKDGPADAEFPTYPVPVGEVELLARENRMEILFFENQKDLLGRNGITWFHFAMRPQPIRP
;
A
#
# COMPACT_ATOMS: atom_id res chain seq x y z
N MET A 1 8.86 0.30 0.89
CA MET A 1 9.63 -0.08 -0.31
C MET A 1 11.06 -0.40 0.13
N SER A 2 11.78 -1.27 -0.59
CA SER A 2 13.21 -1.45 -0.33
C SER A 2 14.00 -0.18 -0.67
N HIS A 3 15.18 -0.02 -0.08
CA HIS A 3 16.03 1.14 -0.28
C HIS A 3 16.47 1.34 -1.74
N GLY A 4 16.49 0.28 -2.54
CA GLY A 4 16.96 0.34 -3.94
C GLY A 4 16.05 1.11 -4.90
N ALA A 5 14.74 1.18 -4.63
CA ALA A 5 13.79 1.87 -5.52
C ALA A 5 13.66 3.37 -5.23
N ILE A 6 13.95 3.79 -3.99
CA ILE A 6 13.75 5.17 -3.51
C ILE A 6 14.46 6.21 -4.39
N PRO A 7 15.72 6.03 -4.84
CA PRO A 7 16.40 7.01 -5.67
C PRO A 7 15.67 7.33 -6.98
N GLY A 8 15.03 6.34 -7.61
CA GLY A 8 14.23 6.55 -8.82
C GLY A 8 12.99 7.42 -8.56
N TYR A 9 12.31 7.17 -7.44
CA TYR A 9 11.16 7.97 -7.01
C TYR A 9 11.56 9.40 -6.62
N GLU A 10 12.67 9.57 -5.91
CA GLU A 10 13.25 10.87 -5.60
C GLU A 10 13.53 11.70 -6.86
N LYS A 11 14.25 11.10 -7.82
CA LYS A 11 14.67 11.73 -9.05
C LYS A 11 13.49 12.21 -9.90
N HIS A 12 12.42 11.41 -9.97
CA HIS A 12 11.30 11.64 -10.90
C HIS A 12 10.01 12.10 -10.22
N ALA A 13 10.10 12.60 -8.97
CA ALA A 13 8.95 12.77 -8.09
C ALA A 13 7.78 13.57 -8.70
N GLU A 14 8.06 14.71 -9.34
CA GLU A 14 7.04 15.57 -9.94
C GLU A 14 6.30 14.87 -11.09
N LYS A 15 7.03 14.34 -12.07
CA LYS A 15 6.47 13.63 -13.23
C LYS A 15 5.70 12.37 -12.81
N LEU A 16 6.22 11.63 -11.82
CA LEU A 16 5.52 10.48 -11.27
C LEU A 16 4.23 10.89 -10.57
N SER A 17 4.28 11.99 -9.80
CA SER A 17 3.11 12.51 -9.11
C SER A 17 2.02 12.92 -10.08
N ASP A 18 2.34 13.67 -11.15
CA ASP A 18 1.35 14.01 -12.19
C ASP A 18 0.68 12.78 -12.79
N ARG A 19 1.47 11.76 -13.11
CA ARG A 19 0.95 10.51 -13.66
C ARG A 19 0.10 9.73 -12.65
N TYR A 20 0.46 9.74 -11.37
CA TYR A 20 -0.30 9.02 -10.36
C TYR A 20 -1.62 9.72 -10.03
N GLU A 21 -1.63 11.05 -10.01
CA GLU A 21 -2.82 11.86 -9.81
C GLU A 21 -3.74 11.92 -11.04
N SER A 22 -3.28 11.50 -12.23
CA SER A 22 -4.12 11.46 -13.44
C SER A 22 -5.21 10.38 -13.42
N VAL A 23 -5.23 9.52 -12.40
CA VAL A 23 -6.28 8.52 -12.15
C VAL A 23 -6.83 8.70 -10.75
N LEU A 24 -8.16 8.58 -10.61
CA LEU A 24 -8.83 8.75 -9.31
C LEU A 24 -8.64 7.52 -8.41
N PHE A 25 -8.64 7.74 -7.10
CA PHE A 25 -8.59 6.66 -6.09
C PHE A 25 -9.66 5.60 -6.35
N GLU A 26 -10.90 6.01 -6.59
CA GLU A 26 -12.04 5.12 -6.81
C GLU A 26 -11.88 4.28 -8.08
N LYS A 27 -11.12 4.78 -9.06
CA LYS A 27 -10.83 4.03 -10.29
C LYS A 27 -9.74 2.98 -10.07
N VAL A 28 -8.76 3.26 -9.21
CA VAL A 28 -7.68 2.33 -8.88
C VAL A 28 -8.12 1.30 -7.82
N HIS A 29 -8.91 1.74 -6.85
CA HIS A 29 -9.24 1.02 -5.62
C HIS A 29 -10.74 0.78 -5.43
N GLY A 30 -11.54 0.92 -6.50
CA GLY A 30 -12.99 0.65 -6.46
C GLY A 30 -13.31 -0.76 -6.00
N TRP A 31 -12.44 -1.73 -6.29
CA TRP A 31 -12.53 -3.12 -5.83
C TRP A 31 -12.49 -3.26 -4.30
N LEU A 32 -11.86 -2.32 -3.59
CA LEU A 32 -11.74 -2.33 -2.14
C LEU A 32 -13.02 -1.81 -1.46
N LEU A 33 -13.77 -0.91 -2.11
CA LEU A 33 -14.91 -0.21 -1.49
C LEU A 33 -15.99 -1.14 -0.93
N PRO A 34 -16.42 -2.23 -1.63
CA PRO A 34 -17.41 -3.16 -1.09
C PRO A 34 -16.91 -3.99 0.09
N ILE A 35 -15.59 -4.07 0.28
CA ILE A 35 -14.94 -4.84 1.36
C ILE A 35 -14.80 -3.97 2.62
N LEU A 36 -14.72 -2.64 2.45
CA LEU A 36 -14.70 -1.71 3.57
C LEU A 36 -16.06 -1.77 4.27
N GLY A 37 -16.07 -2.09 5.57
CA GLY A 37 -17.26 -1.97 6.42
C GLY A 37 -17.70 -0.51 6.57
N GLU A 38 -18.78 -0.22 7.30
CA GLU A 38 -19.31 1.15 7.44
C GLU A 38 -18.45 2.06 8.33
N LYS A 39 -17.75 1.49 9.32
CA LYS A 39 -16.97 2.25 10.29
C LYS A 39 -15.67 2.76 9.65
N ARG A 40 -15.43 4.07 9.77
CA ARG A 40 -14.17 4.72 9.38
C ARG A 40 -13.36 5.03 10.63
N GLY A 41 -12.13 4.54 10.64
CA GLY A 41 -11.20 4.73 11.75
C GLY A 41 -9.88 5.30 11.27
N ARG A 42 -8.77 4.67 11.62
CA ARG A 42 -7.43 5.06 11.17
C ARG A 42 -7.00 4.21 9.99
N ALA A 43 -6.52 4.86 8.93
CA ALA A 43 -5.93 4.18 7.78
C ALA A 43 -4.42 4.46 7.71
N LEU A 44 -3.66 3.46 7.28
CA LEU A 44 -2.24 3.59 6.94
C LEU A 44 -2.07 3.39 5.44
N ASP A 45 -1.54 4.41 4.76
CA ASP A 45 -1.11 4.32 3.37
C ASP A 45 0.41 4.13 3.33
N ILE A 46 0.88 2.95 2.92
CA ILE A 46 2.29 2.59 2.87
C ILE A 46 2.83 2.80 1.46
N GLY A 47 3.88 3.61 1.33
CA GLY A 47 4.40 4.08 0.05
C GLY A 47 3.44 5.07 -0.60
N ALA A 48 2.98 6.04 0.19
CA ALA A 48 1.90 6.95 -0.19
C ALA A 48 2.21 7.81 -1.43
N GLY A 49 3.48 7.92 -1.84
CA GLY A 49 3.87 8.61 -3.06
C GLY A 49 3.34 10.04 -3.12
N SER A 50 2.59 10.35 -4.18
CA SER A 50 1.97 11.67 -4.39
C SER A 50 0.75 11.95 -3.50
N GLY A 51 0.35 10.98 -2.67
CA GLY A 51 -0.76 11.12 -1.75
C GLY A 51 -2.15 10.90 -2.34
N ARG A 52 -2.28 10.48 -3.61
CA ARG A 52 -3.58 10.13 -4.22
C ARG A 52 -4.39 9.19 -3.32
N ASP A 53 -3.76 8.12 -2.85
CA ASP A 53 -4.44 7.08 -2.10
C ASP A 53 -4.76 7.54 -0.68
N ALA A 54 -3.79 8.16 0.00
CA ALA A 54 -4.03 8.84 1.27
C ALA A 54 -5.18 9.88 1.20
N ALA A 55 -5.25 10.67 0.13
CA ALA A 55 -6.29 11.66 -0.08
C ALA A 55 -7.66 11.02 -0.32
N GLY A 56 -7.72 9.97 -1.15
CA GLY A 56 -8.94 9.18 -1.37
C GLY A 56 -9.47 8.58 -0.06
N LEU A 57 -8.60 7.95 0.72
CA LEU A 57 -8.94 7.41 2.04
C LEU A 57 -9.41 8.50 3.01
N SER A 58 -8.78 9.68 3.01
CA SER A 58 -9.21 10.79 3.86
C SER A 58 -10.61 11.30 3.45
N ARG A 59 -10.91 11.39 2.15
CA ARG A 59 -12.25 11.74 1.63
C ARG A 59 -13.31 10.70 1.97
N LEU A 60 -12.92 9.43 2.08
CA LEU A 60 -13.79 8.37 2.60
C LEU A 60 -14.05 8.45 4.11
N GLY A 61 -13.43 9.40 4.81
CA GLY A 61 -13.63 9.66 6.24
C GLY A 61 -12.59 9.02 7.16
N PHE A 62 -11.53 8.40 6.64
CA PHE A 62 -10.44 7.89 7.48
C PHE A 62 -9.56 9.03 8.01
N ARG A 63 -9.00 8.84 9.21
CA ARG A 63 -7.81 9.58 9.67
C ARG A 63 -6.58 8.87 9.14
N VAL A 64 -5.87 9.49 8.21
CA VAL A 64 -4.84 8.79 7.42
C VAL A 64 -3.45 9.10 7.96
N VAL A 65 -2.64 8.05 8.08
CA VAL A 65 -1.20 8.16 8.20
C VAL A 65 -0.59 7.72 6.87
N ALA A 66 0.14 8.60 6.22
CA ALA A 66 0.83 8.37 4.96
C ALA A 66 2.33 8.15 5.22
N VAL A 67 2.81 6.94 4.96
CA VAL A 67 4.23 6.59 5.07
C VAL A 67 4.86 6.65 3.70
N GLU A 68 5.82 7.54 3.49
CA GLU A 68 6.55 7.68 2.23
C GLU A 68 8.02 8.00 2.52
N PRO A 69 8.99 7.11 2.20
CA PRO A 69 10.39 7.35 2.49
C PRO A 69 11.09 8.33 1.52
N SER A 70 10.55 8.55 0.32
CA SER A 70 11.05 9.60 -0.56
C SER A 70 10.58 10.98 -0.05
N GLY A 71 11.51 11.77 0.47
CA GLY A 71 11.29 13.16 0.85
C GLY A 71 10.69 14.01 -0.27
N ARG A 72 11.10 13.82 -1.54
CA ARG A 72 10.53 14.55 -2.68
C ARG A 72 9.11 14.11 -3.02
N MET A 73 8.82 12.81 -3.06
CA MET A 73 7.43 12.32 -3.25
C MET A 73 6.52 12.81 -2.12
N ARG A 74 6.98 12.67 -0.87
CA ARG A 74 6.27 13.16 0.32
C ARG A 74 5.99 14.66 0.25
N SER A 75 6.95 15.45 -0.21
CA SER A 75 6.77 16.90 -0.41
C SER A 75 5.71 17.20 -1.48
N GLU A 76 5.71 16.45 -2.59
CA GLU A 76 4.67 16.59 -3.63
C GLU A 76 3.29 16.24 -3.09
N GLY A 77 3.16 15.17 -2.32
CA GLY A 77 1.88 14.80 -1.71
C GLY A 77 1.35 15.81 -0.70
N GLN A 78 2.23 16.38 0.12
CA GLN A 78 1.86 17.47 1.04
C GLN A 78 1.38 18.72 0.31
N LYS A 79 2.03 19.09 -0.80
CA LYS A 79 1.64 20.26 -1.62
C LYS A 79 0.30 20.06 -2.33
N ARG A 80 0.03 18.85 -2.84
CA ARG A 80 -1.15 18.55 -3.66
C ARG A 80 -2.42 18.35 -2.86
N HIS A 81 -2.29 17.87 -1.63
CA HIS A 81 -3.43 17.55 -0.77
C HIS A 81 -3.43 18.39 0.52
N PRO A 82 -3.36 19.74 0.44
CA PRO A 82 -3.36 20.57 1.62
C PRO A 82 -4.73 20.51 2.31
N GLY A 83 -4.73 20.56 3.64
CA GLY A 83 -5.96 20.61 4.44
C GLY A 83 -6.70 19.28 4.59
N LEU A 84 -6.20 18.18 4.02
CA LEU A 84 -6.71 16.84 4.35
C LEU A 84 -6.15 16.33 5.69
N SER A 85 -6.88 15.41 6.32
CA SER A 85 -6.49 14.78 7.59
C SER A 85 -5.47 13.66 7.33
N VAL A 86 -4.29 14.05 6.84
CA VAL A 86 -3.19 13.15 6.48
C VAL A 86 -1.94 13.52 7.27
N GLU A 87 -1.52 12.61 8.16
CA GLU A 87 -0.24 12.67 8.86
C GLU A 87 0.85 12.02 8.01
N TRP A 88 1.89 12.76 7.64
CA TRP A 88 2.98 12.24 6.81
C TRP A 88 4.19 11.82 7.66
N ILE A 89 4.71 10.61 7.42
CA ILE A 89 5.81 10.03 8.20
C ILE A 89 6.92 9.53 7.27
N ASP A 90 8.16 9.85 7.65
CA ASP A 90 9.36 9.24 7.07
C ASP A 90 9.61 7.86 7.66
N SER A 91 9.20 6.84 6.91
CA SER A 91 9.33 5.45 7.34
C SER A 91 9.18 4.52 6.14
N SER A 92 9.52 3.25 6.32
CA SER A 92 9.42 2.25 5.27
C SER A 92 9.22 0.83 5.84
N LEU A 93 8.65 -0.04 5.01
CA LEU A 93 8.79 -1.48 5.20
C LEU A 93 10.26 -1.89 4.99
N PRO A 94 10.76 -2.93 5.69
CA PRO A 94 9.99 -3.88 6.50
C PRO A 94 9.74 -3.46 7.96
N ALA A 95 10.33 -2.36 8.43
CA ALA A 95 10.36 -2.05 9.86
C ALA A 95 9.15 -1.26 10.38
N LEU A 96 8.75 -0.18 9.68
CA LEU A 96 7.72 0.76 10.13
C LEU A 96 7.86 1.14 11.62
N SER A 97 9.08 1.44 12.07
CA SER A 97 9.46 1.45 13.50
C SER A 97 8.75 2.50 14.34
N SER A 98 8.32 3.62 13.75
CA SER A 98 7.61 4.70 14.43
C SER A 98 6.14 4.38 14.74
N LEU A 99 5.57 3.33 14.15
CA LEU A 99 4.15 3.03 14.26
C LEU A 99 3.83 2.10 15.45
N LYS A 100 2.79 2.42 16.21
CA LYS A 100 2.34 1.57 17.32
C LYS A 100 1.53 0.37 16.80
N LYS A 101 1.67 -0.79 17.46
CA LYS A 101 0.84 -1.99 17.18
C LYS A 101 -0.65 -1.71 17.42
N GLY A 102 -1.54 -2.44 16.75
CA GLY A 102 -2.99 -2.33 16.93
C GLY A 102 -3.48 -0.88 16.85
N SER A 103 -3.23 -0.23 15.71
CA SER A 103 -3.46 1.21 15.55
C SER A 103 -4.25 1.58 14.31
N PHE A 104 -4.50 0.62 13.40
CA PHE A 104 -5.11 0.88 12.11
C PHE A 104 -6.26 -0.08 11.82
N ASP A 105 -7.33 0.48 11.28
CA ASP A 105 -8.54 -0.23 10.83
C ASP A 105 -8.46 -0.57 9.33
N LEU A 106 -7.56 0.10 8.60
CA LEU A 106 -7.17 -0.19 7.23
C LEU A 106 -5.66 0.02 7.06
N ILE A 107 -4.98 -0.91 6.40
CA ILE A 107 -3.63 -0.72 5.88
C ILE A 107 -3.68 -0.97 4.37
N LEU A 108 -3.25 0.01 3.58
CA LEU A 108 -3.12 -0.09 2.14
C LEU A 108 -1.63 -0.04 1.77
N ALA A 109 -1.15 -1.05 1.08
CA ALA A 109 0.18 -1.08 0.46
C ALA A 109 -0.01 -1.17 -1.05
N SER A 110 -0.35 -0.04 -1.68
CA SER A 110 -0.60 0.01 -3.13
C SER A 110 0.72 0.17 -3.89
N ALA A 111 0.98 -0.73 -4.84
CA ALA A 111 2.15 -0.67 -5.69
C ALA A 111 3.50 -0.66 -4.93
N VAL A 112 3.53 -1.24 -3.73
CA VAL A 112 4.74 -1.29 -2.87
C VAL A 112 5.36 -2.67 -2.79
N TRP A 113 4.53 -3.72 -2.82
CA TRP A 113 4.95 -5.07 -2.41
C TRP A 113 6.06 -5.66 -3.29
N MET A 114 6.00 -5.43 -4.60
CA MET A 114 7.01 -5.84 -5.58
C MET A 114 8.38 -5.17 -5.38
N HIS A 115 8.47 -4.08 -4.61
CA HIS A 115 9.75 -3.45 -4.28
C HIS A 115 10.45 -4.10 -3.09
N LEU A 116 9.80 -5.02 -2.36
CA LEU A 116 10.44 -5.73 -1.25
C LEU A 116 11.21 -6.94 -1.75
N SER A 117 12.44 -7.10 -1.25
CA SER A 117 13.24 -8.30 -1.50
C SER A 117 12.52 -9.52 -0.91
N PRO A 118 12.68 -10.71 -1.49
CA PRO A 118 12.07 -11.92 -0.94
C PRO A 118 12.38 -12.16 0.54
N SER A 119 13.59 -11.80 1.00
CA SER A 119 13.99 -11.95 2.40
C SER A 119 13.29 -10.97 3.36
N ASP A 120 12.86 -9.81 2.87
CA ASP A 120 12.20 -8.78 3.70
C ASP A 120 10.68 -8.99 3.80
N ARG A 121 10.06 -9.68 2.84
CA ARG A 121 8.60 -9.86 2.75
C ARG A 121 7.99 -10.52 3.98
N PRO A 122 8.53 -11.62 4.57
CA PRO A 122 7.94 -12.21 5.77
C PRO A 122 7.89 -11.23 6.94
N ARG A 123 9.00 -10.51 7.20
CA ARG A 123 9.08 -9.50 8.27
C ARG A 123 8.15 -8.33 8.00
N ALA A 124 8.08 -7.85 6.76
CA ALA A 124 7.18 -6.78 6.35
C ALA A 124 5.70 -7.16 6.55
N PHE A 125 5.33 -8.38 6.16
CA PHE A 125 3.97 -8.91 6.31
C PHE A 125 3.58 -8.99 7.78
N GLN A 126 4.40 -9.66 8.61
CA GLN A 126 4.21 -9.73 10.06
C GLN A 126 4.09 -8.35 10.70
N ARG A 127 4.90 -7.39 10.23
CA ARG A 127 4.84 -6.02 10.72
C ARG A 127 3.50 -5.38 10.40
N MET A 128 3.01 -5.45 9.17
CA MET A 128 1.70 -4.91 8.79
C MET A 128 0.58 -5.58 9.60
N VAL A 129 0.61 -6.91 9.75
CA VAL A 129 -0.38 -7.64 10.57
C VAL A 129 -0.36 -7.15 12.03
N SER A 130 0.80 -6.89 12.61
CA SER A 130 0.91 -6.38 13.99
C SER A 130 0.33 -4.98 14.20
N LEU A 131 0.18 -4.21 13.12
CA LEU A 131 -0.34 -2.84 13.14
C LEU A 131 -1.87 -2.79 13.05
N LEU A 132 -2.51 -3.89 12.63
CA LEU A 132 -3.96 -4.00 12.46
C LEU A 132 -4.69 -4.09 13.80
N ASN A 133 -5.82 -3.39 13.90
CA ASN A 133 -6.83 -3.64 14.91
C ASN A 133 -7.57 -4.96 14.64
N PRO A 134 -8.25 -5.55 15.63
CA PRO A 134 -9.18 -6.66 15.39
C PRO A 134 -10.23 -6.27 14.34
N GLY A 135 -10.45 -7.14 13.34
CA GLY A 135 -11.40 -6.91 12.26
C GLY A 135 -10.97 -5.89 11.20
N ALA A 136 -9.75 -5.34 11.30
CA ALA A 136 -9.19 -4.43 10.31
C ALA A 136 -8.87 -5.12 8.98
N ILE A 137 -8.73 -4.32 7.93
CA ILE A 137 -8.39 -4.78 6.58
C ILE A 137 -6.93 -4.47 6.26
N LEU A 138 -6.21 -5.44 5.71
CA LEU A 138 -4.96 -5.25 5.00
C LEU A 138 -5.22 -5.43 3.50
N ALA A 139 -4.90 -4.40 2.72
CA ALA A 139 -4.99 -4.40 1.27
C ALA A 139 -3.59 -4.28 0.66
N ILE A 140 -3.23 -5.20 -0.22
CA ILE A 140 -1.93 -5.21 -0.92
C ILE A 140 -2.20 -5.22 -2.41
N THR A 141 -1.53 -4.34 -3.14
CA THR A 141 -1.49 -4.40 -4.60
C THR A 141 -0.06 -4.55 -5.10
N MET A 142 0.11 -5.41 -6.09
CA MET A 142 1.40 -5.69 -6.70
C MET A 142 1.24 -5.87 -8.19
N LYS A 143 2.29 -5.52 -8.94
CA LYS A 143 2.33 -5.73 -10.38
C LYS A 143 3.28 -6.88 -10.68
N ASP A 144 2.93 -7.65 -11.69
CA ASP A 144 3.86 -8.47 -12.46
C ASP A 144 4.10 -7.81 -13.82
N GLY A 145 5.30 -7.98 -14.36
CA GLY A 145 5.73 -7.35 -15.61
C GLY A 145 7.23 -7.04 -15.63
N PRO A 146 7.72 -6.46 -16.74
CA PRO A 146 9.14 -6.21 -16.92
C PRO A 146 9.69 -5.29 -15.82
N ALA A 147 10.87 -5.65 -15.31
CA ALA A 147 11.59 -4.82 -14.36
C ALA A 147 12.00 -3.49 -15.01
N ASP A 148 11.98 -2.43 -14.22
CA ASP A 148 12.44 -1.10 -14.62
C ASP A 148 13.76 -0.82 -13.89
N ALA A 149 14.79 -0.41 -14.64
CA ALA A 149 16.12 -0.16 -14.07
C ALA A 149 16.10 0.97 -13.04
N GLU A 150 15.22 1.97 -13.19
CA GLU A 150 15.08 3.06 -12.21
C GLU A 150 14.14 2.70 -11.06
N PHE A 151 13.29 1.68 -11.23
CA PHE A 151 12.34 1.21 -10.22
C PHE A 151 12.46 -0.31 -10.04
N PRO A 152 13.58 -0.79 -9.45
CA PRO A 152 13.82 -2.21 -9.30
C PRO A 152 12.68 -2.90 -8.55
N THR A 153 12.24 -4.02 -9.11
CA THR A 153 11.22 -4.90 -8.56
C THR A 153 11.72 -6.32 -8.50
N TYR A 154 11.18 -7.07 -7.56
CA TYR A 154 11.39 -8.51 -7.42
C TYR A 154 10.12 -9.24 -7.85
N PRO A 155 10.22 -10.36 -8.59
CA PRO A 155 9.06 -11.20 -8.88
C PRO A 155 8.33 -11.59 -7.59
N VAL A 156 7.00 -11.54 -7.62
CA VAL A 156 6.15 -11.95 -6.50
C VAL A 156 5.23 -13.08 -6.96
N PRO A 157 5.52 -14.34 -6.61
CA PRO A 157 4.57 -15.42 -6.81
C PRO A 157 3.29 -15.13 -6.02
N VAL A 158 2.12 -15.25 -6.66
CA VAL A 158 0.81 -15.09 -6.02
C VAL A 158 0.70 -15.97 -4.77
N GLY A 159 1.12 -17.24 -4.88
CA GLY A 159 1.10 -18.20 -3.77
C GLY A 159 1.99 -17.82 -2.58
N GLU A 160 2.95 -16.90 -2.74
CA GLU A 160 3.75 -16.39 -1.62
C GLU A 160 2.88 -15.52 -0.70
N VAL A 161 2.04 -14.65 -1.26
CA VAL A 161 1.13 -13.79 -0.48
C VAL A 161 0.08 -14.65 0.24
N GLU A 162 -0.44 -15.68 -0.43
CA GLU A 162 -1.37 -16.64 0.17
C GLU A 162 -0.75 -17.43 1.32
N LEU A 163 0.50 -17.89 1.15
CA LEU A 163 1.25 -18.57 2.19
C LEU A 163 1.48 -17.65 3.40
N LEU A 164 1.94 -16.42 3.18
CA LEU A 164 2.14 -15.43 4.24
C LEU A 164 0.83 -15.11 4.97
N ALA A 165 -0.28 -14.97 4.25
CA ALA A 165 -1.59 -14.77 4.86
C ALA A 165 -1.95 -15.95 5.79
N ARG A 166 -1.81 -17.19 5.30
CA ARG A 166 -2.08 -18.40 6.09
C ARG A 166 -1.21 -18.49 7.35
N GLU A 167 0.10 -18.28 7.21
CA GLU A 167 1.05 -18.36 8.34
C GLU A 167 0.80 -17.29 9.41
N ASN A 168 0.25 -16.15 9.02
CA ASN A 168 -0.07 -15.04 9.92
C ASN A 168 -1.55 -15.01 10.34
N ARG A 169 -2.30 -16.10 10.12
CA ARG A 169 -3.73 -16.21 10.46
C ARG A 169 -4.58 -15.08 9.86
N MET A 170 -4.28 -14.69 8.64
CA MET A 170 -5.09 -13.78 7.85
C MET A 170 -6.02 -14.58 6.94
N GLU A 171 -7.29 -14.18 6.90
CA GLU A 171 -8.28 -14.67 5.94
C GLU A 171 -8.27 -13.76 4.72
N ILE A 172 -8.08 -14.33 3.53
CA ILE A 172 -8.20 -13.60 2.26
C ILE A 172 -9.69 -13.44 1.96
N LEU A 173 -10.14 -12.20 1.90
CA LEU A 173 -11.53 -11.83 1.58
C LEU A 173 -11.73 -11.61 0.09
N PHE A 174 -10.66 -11.22 -0.60
CA PHE A 174 -10.70 -10.88 -2.01
C PHE A 174 -9.33 -11.11 -2.65
N PHE A 175 -9.36 -11.67 -3.86
CA PHE A 175 -8.22 -11.76 -4.76
C PHE A 175 -8.70 -11.60 -6.20
N GLU A 176 -8.09 -10.68 -6.95
CA GLU A 176 -8.33 -10.49 -8.37
C GLU A 176 -7.06 -10.02 -9.08
N ASN A 177 -6.94 -10.36 -10.37
CA ASN A 177 -5.97 -9.74 -11.26
C ASN A 177 -6.65 -8.82 -12.28
N GLN A 178 -5.97 -7.73 -12.65
CA GLN A 178 -6.45 -6.78 -13.68
C GLN A 178 -5.32 -6.36 -14.61
N LYS A 179 -5.68 -5.93 -15.82
CA LYS A 179 -4.73 -5.25 -16.73
C LYS A 179 -4.38 -3.86 -16.20
N ASP A 180 -3.21 -3.33 -16.57
CA ASP A 180 -2.76 -2.00 -16.17
C ASP A 180 -3.70 -0.87 -16.64
N LEU A 181 -4.24 -0.10 -15.69
CA LEU A 181 -5.12 1.04 -15.97
C LEU A 181 -4.41 2.23 -16.61
N LEU A 182 -3.06 2.29 -16.51
CA LEU A 182 -2.23 3.31 -17.15
C LEU A 182 -1.74 2.88 -18.55
N GLY A 183 -2.22 1.75 -19.07
CA GLY A 183 -1.99 1.31 -20.44
C GLY A 183 -0.58 0.78 -20.73
N ARG A 184 0.21 0.42 -19.70
CA ARG A 184 1.56 -0.14 -19.91
C ARG A 184 1.46 -1.60 -20.35
N ASN A 185 2.07 -1.90 -21.50
CA ASN A 185 2.08 -3.24 -22.07
C ASN A 185 2.84 -4.23 -21.17
N GLY A 186 2.30 -5.45 -21.05
CA GLY A 186 2.92 -6.54 -20.29
C GLY A 186 2.87 -6.38 -18.77
N ILE A 187 2.01 -5.48 -18.26
CA ILE A 187 1.79 -5.32 -16.82
C ILE A 187 0.43 -5.88 -16.41
N THR A 188 0.46 -6.78 -15.43
CA THR A 188 -0.73 -7.32 -14.76
C THR A 188 -0.67 -6.94 -13.30
N TRP A 189 -1.77 -6.43 -12.76
CA TRP A 189 -1.90 -6.13 -11.33
C TRP A 189 -2.63 -7.24 -10.61
N PHE A 190 -2.24 -7.47 -9.38
CA PHE A 190 -2.88 -8.37 -8.44
C PHE A 190 -3.29 -7.58 -7.20
N HIS A 191 -4.49 -7.81 -6.71
CA HIS A 191 -5.01 -7.20 -5.50
C HIS A 191 -5.41 -8.25 -4.50
N PHE A 192 -5.06 -8.01 -3.25
CA PHE A 192 -5.51 -8.79 -2.13
C PHE A 192 -6.16 -7.86 -1.12
N ALA A 193 -7.30 -8.27 -0.58
CA ALA A 193 -7.76 -7.77 0.71
C ALA A 193 -7.94 -8.95 1.67
N MET A 194 -7.48 -8.74 2.90
CA MET A 194 -7.46 -9.77 3.93
C MET A 194 -7.73 -9.16 5.30
N ARG A 195 -8.17 -9.99 6.24
CA ARG A 195 -8.40 -9.58 7.64
C ARG A 195 -7.79 -10.58 8.61
N PRO A 196 -7.43 -10.18 9.84
CA PRO A 196 -7.07 -11.13 10.88
C PRO A 196 -8.23 -12.08 11.16
N GLN A 197 -7.95 -13.39 11.24
CA GLN A 197 -8.93 -14.36 11.69
C GLN A 197 -9.35 -14.05 13.14
N PRO A 198 -10.61 -14.31 13.51
CA PRO A 198 -11.03 -14.19 14.89
C PRO A 198 -10.14 -15.02 15.81
N ILE A 199 -9.75 -14.44 16.95
CA ILE A 199 -9.14 -15.23 18.02
C ILE A 199 -10.26 -16.15 18.53
N ARG A 200 -10.17 -17.45 18.23
CA ARG A 200 -11.05 -18.44 18.85
C ARG A 200 -10.74 -18.48 20.35
N PRO A 201 -11.76 -18.43 21.22
CA PRO A 201 -11.56 -18.55 22.67
C PRO A 201 -10.96 -19.91 23.05
#